data_AF-A0A2X1N939-F1
#
_entry.id   AF-A0A2X1N939-F1
#
_cell.length_a   1.000
_cell.length_b   1.000
_cell.length_c   1.000
_cell.angle_alpha   90.00
_cell.angle_beta   90.00
_cell.angle_gamma   90.00
#
_symmetry.space_group_name_H-M   'P 1'
#
loop_
_entity.id
_entity.type
_entity.pdbx_description
1 polymer ?
#
loop_
_entity_poly.entity_id
_entity_poly.type
_entity_poly.pdbx_seq_one_letter_code
_entity_poly.pdbx_strand_id
1 'polypeptide(L)'
;MLSPLVNISRTMDINYINDDQQIDRKKVASFCEPDTGMPLAELEYTQAILTYDVTLMATDKATMSLMCNSLGARLRLMTGTQFEATTHLVRVPVPLICSIQDAKEVGFTDVSAPIGEERIYATQAPISVITDVITAWELDAKRIITETSISMG
;
A
#
# COMPACT_ATOMS: atom_id res chain seq x y z
N MET A 1 2.66 -30.06 -15.37
CA MET A 1 1.41 -29.47 -14.83
C MET A 1 1.82 -28.15 -14.18
N LEU A 2 1.52 -27.02 -14.80
CA LEU A 2 1.79 -25.70 -14.21
C LEU A 2 0.76 -25.46 -13.11
N SER A 3 1.22 -25.23 -11.88
CA SER A 3 0.36 -24.80 -10.78
C SER A 3 -0.21 -23.40 -11.05
N PRO A 4 -1.40 -23.07 -10.51
CA PRO A 4 -1.95 -21.72 -10.63
C PRO A 4 -0.95 -20.69 -10.10
N LEU A 5 -0.74 -19.62 -10.87
CA LEU A 5 0.24 -18.58 -10.56
C LEU A 5 -0.46 -17.24 -10.39
N VAL A 6 -0.06 -16.51 -9.35
CA VAL A 6 -0.49 -15.14 -9.08
C VAL A 6 0.74 -14.26 -9.12
N ASN A 7 0.78 -13.33 -10.07
CA ASN A 7 1.80 -12.30 -10.14
C ASN A 7 1.21 -10.97 -9.70
N ILE A 8 1.94 -10.24 -8.87
CA ILE A 8 1.55 -8.90 -8.41
C ILE A 8 2.68 -7.96 -8.79
N SER A 9 2.39 -7.04 -9.69
CA SER A 9 3.31 -6.00 -10.12
C SER A 9 2.71 -4.62 -9.89
N ARG A 10 3.56 -3.59 -9.92
CA ARG A 10 3.12 -2.20 -9.91
C ARG A 10 4.04 -1.39 -10.82
N THR A 11 3.53 -0.32 -11.37
CA THR A 11 4.39 0.73 -11.91
C THR A 11 4.98 1.55 -10.76
N MET A 12 6.02 2.33 -11.07
CA MET A 12 6.66 3.22 -10.08
C MET A 12 5.85 4.51 -9.87
N ASP A 13 4.70 4.64 -10.54
CA ASP A 13 3.83 5.81 -10.43
C ASP A 13 3.22 5.90 -9.04
N ILE A 14 3.08 7.14 -8.56
CA ILE A 14 2.48 7.48 -7.28
C ILE A 14 1.45 8.56 -7.55
N ASN A 15 0.18 8.25 -7.32
CA ASN A 15 -0.90 9.20 -7.51
C ASN A 15 -1.25 9.82 -6.15
N TYR A 16 -0.70 10.99 -5.85
CA TYR A 16 -1.02 11.71 -4.63
C TYR A 16 -2.51 12.11 -4.62
N ILE A 17 -3.18 11.88 -3.49
CA ILE A 17 -4.58 12.26 -3.31
C ILE A 17 -4.61 13.78 -3.09
N ASN A 18 -5.12 14.51 -4.08
CA ASN A 18 -5.28 15.95 -3.99
C ASN A 18 -6.71 16.27 -3.55
N ASP A 19 -7.00 16.03 -2.27
CA ASP A 19 -8.26 16.46 -1.66
C ASP A 19 -7.98 17.69 -0.80
N ASP A 20 -8.07 18.87 -1.41
CA ASP A 20 -7.83 20.20 -0.80
C ASP A 20 -8.72 20.48 0.43
N GLN A 21 -9.66 19.58 0.77
CA GLN A 21 -10.62 19.74 1.88
C GLN A 21 -10.39 18.80 3.07
N GLN A 22 -9.50 17.82 3.00
CA GLN A 22 -9.10 17.04 4.17
C GLN A 22 -7.74 17.53 4.66
N ILE A 23 -7.82 18.40 5.67
CA ILE A 23 -6.77 18.81 6.61
C ILE A 23 -5.49 18.02 6.38
N ASP A 24 -4.55 18.69 5.72
CA ASP A 24 -3.14 18.37 5.63
C ASP A 24 -2.74 17.61 6.91
N ARG A 25 -2.77 16.26 6.85
CA ARG A 25 -2.17 15.41 7.88
C ARG A 25 -0.66 15.48 7.68
N LYS A 26 -0.10 16.70 7.56
CA LYS A 26 1.23 17.02 8.06
C LYS A 26 1.21 16.79 9.56
N LYS A 27 1.12 15.52 9.95
CA LYS A 27 1.58 15.06 11.25
C LYS A 27 3.09 15.05 11.13
N VAL A 28 3.64 16.25 11.27
CA VAL A 28 5.03 16.44 11.62
C VAL A 28 5.22 15.69 12.93
N ALA A 29 5.80 14.50 12.85
CA ALA A 29 6.15 13.71 14.01
C ALA A 29 7.67 13.70 14.09
N SER A 30 8.21 14.10 15.24
CA SER A 30 9.61 13.83 15.56
C SER A 30 9.77 12.33 15.67
N PHE A 31 10.51 11.74 14.72
CA PHE A 31 10.82 10.33 14.74
C PHE A 31 12.09 10.11 15.55
N CYS A 32 11.91 9.56 16.74
CA CYS A 32 13.01 9.32 17.66
C CYS A 32 13.42 7.85 17.65
N GLU A 33 14.69 7.59 17.93
CA GLU A 33 15.15 6.24 18.25
C GLU A 33 14.44 5.76 19.54
N PRO A 34 13.81 4.57 19.54
CA PRO A 34 13.01 4.10 20.67
C PRO A 34 13.81 4.01 21.98
N ASP A 35 15.08 3.62 21.89
CA ASP A 35 15.92 3.32 23.05
C ASP A 35 16.56 4.57 23.67
N THR A 36 16.96 5.54 22.83
CA THR A 36 17.71 6.74 23.28
C THR A 36 16.84 8.00 23.31
N GLY A 37 15.67 7.98 22.67
CA GLY A 37 14.83 9.16 22.47
C GLY A 37 15.46 10.22 21.55
N MET A 38 16.60 9.91 20.91
CA MET A 38 17.29 10.83 20.03
C MET A 38 16.46 11.09 18.77
N PRO A 39 16.20 12.35 18.39
CA PRO A 39 15.49 12.66 17.15
C PRO A 39 16.35 12.25 15.94
N LEU A 40 15.80 11.39 15.10
CA LEU A 40 16.44 10.87 13.88
C LEU A 40 16.02 11.66 12.65
N ALA A 41 14.72 11.97 12.53
CA ALA A 41 14.16 12.69 11.40
C ALA A 41 12.83 13.36 11.76
N GLU A 42 12.47 14.36 10.98
CA GLU A 42 11.10 14.87 10.93
C GLU A 42 10.34 14.14 9.82
N LEU A 43 9.19 13.53 10.16
CA LEU A 43 8.39 12.78 9.19
C LEU A 43 7.20 13.59 8.71
N GLU A 44 7.02 13.63 7.40
CA GLU A 44 5.86 14.16 6.71
C GLU A 44 5.14 13.03 6.01
N TYR A 45 3.83 12.94 6.20
CA TYR A 45 2.97 11.89 5.66
C TYR A 45 2.02 12.50 4.62
N THR A 46 2.00 11.95 3.42
CA THR A 46 1.10 12.39 2.35
C THR A 46 0.38 11.18 1.75
N GLN A 47 -0.94 11.25 1.63
CA GLN A 47 -1.71 10.14 1.08
C GLN A 47 -1.49 9.99 -0.42
N ALA A 48 -1.34 8.74 -0.86
CA ALA A 48 -1.25 8.38 -2.26
C ALA A 48 -2.04 7.10 -2.55
N ILE A 49 -2.46 6.98 -3.80
CA ILE A 49 -3.03 5.79 -4.39
C ILE A 49 -1.92 5.07 -5.16
N LEU A 50 -1.70 3.81 -4.80
CA LEU A 50 -0.82 2.88 -5.49
C LEU A 50 -1.67 1.84 -6.21
N THR A 51 -1.52 1.75 -7.53
CA THR A 51 -2.22 0.74 -8.33
C THR A 51 -1.31 -0.45 -8.57
N TYR A 52 -1.81 -1.64 -8.23
CA TYR A 52 -1.17 -2.92 -8.45
C TYR A 52 -1.89 -3.68 -9.55
N ASP A 53 -1.12 -4.23 -10.47
CA ASP A 53 -1.60 -5.14 -11.48
C ASP A 53 -1.49 -6.58 -10.97
N VAL A 54 -2.63 -7.19 -10.67
CA VAL A 54 -2.70 -8.59 -10.27
C VAL A 54 -3.00 -9.44 -11.49
N THR A 55 -2.02 -10.26 -11.89
CA THR A 55 -2.14 -11.20 -12.99
C THR A 55 -2.37 -12.62 -12.45
N LEU A 56 -3.46 -13.25 -12.87
CA LEU A 56 -3.81 -14.63 -12.56
C LEU A 56 -3.52 -15.49 -13.79
N MET A 57 -2.84 -16.62 -13.60
CA MET A 57 -2.46 -17.53 -14.68
C MET A 57 -2.81 -18.98 -14.31
N ALA A 58 -3.41 -19.70 -15.27
CA ALA A 58 -3.77 -21.11 -15.11
C ALA A 58 -3.73 -21.83 -16.47
N THR A 59 -3.56 -23.16 -16.43
CA THR A 59 -3.55 -24.01 -17.64
C THR A 59 -4.94 -24.36 -18.16
N ASP A 60 -5.99 -24.08 -17.40
CA ASP A 60 -7.35 -24.35 -17.79
C ASP A 60 -8.31 -23.23 -17.35
N LYS A 61 -9.40 -23.08 -18.10
CA LYS A 61 -10.38 -22.02 -17.91
C LYS A 61 -11.17 -22.17 -16.61
N ALA A 62 -11.40 -23.39 -16.12
CA ALA A 62 -12.17 -23.62 -14.91
C ALA A 62 -11.40 -23.13 -13.68
N THR A 63 -10.13 -23.50 -13.58
CA THR A 63 -9.20 -23.02 -12.54
C THR A 63 -9.07 -21.50 -12.59
N MET A 64 -8.87 -20.92 -13.78
CA MET A 64 -8.84 -19.46 -13.96
C MET A 64 -10.11 -18.79 -13.42
N SER A 65 -11.29 -19.29 -13.80
CA SER A 65 -12.57 -18.73 -13.37
C SER A 65 -12.75 -18.81 -11.86
N LEU A 66 -12.32 -19.90 -11.23
CA LEU A 66 -12.34 -20.05 -9.78
C LEU A 66 -11.42 -19.03 -9.10
N MET A 67 -10.21 -18.82 -9.62
CA MET A 67 -9.27 -17.82 -9.09
C MET A 67 -9.87 -16.41 -9.15
N CYS A 68 -10.44 -16.00 -10.29
CA CYS A 68 -11.09 -14.69 -10.44
C CYS A 68 -12.25 -14.52 -9.45
N ASN A 69 -13.12 -15.54 -9.32
CA ASN A 69 -14.27 -15.51 -8.42
C ASN A 69 -13.84 -15.43 -6.94
N SER A 70 -12.86 -16.24 -6.54
CA SER A 70 -12.33 -16.23 -5.18
C SER A 70 -11.65 -14.91 -4.82
N LEU A 71 -10.85 -14.35 -5.73
CA LEU A 71 -10.20 -13.06 -5.52
C LEU A 71 -11.23 -11.92 -5.45
N GLY A 72 -12.16 -11.87 -6.41
CA GLY A 72 -13.22 -10.85 -6.42
C GLY A 72 -14.11 -10.91 -5.18
N ALA A 73 -14.49 -12.11 -4.73
CA ALA A 73 -15.23 -12.29 -3.49
C ALA A 73 -14.43 -11.82 -2.26
N ARG A 74 -13.12 -12.13 -2.22
CA ARG A 74 -12.25 -11.71 -1.10
C ARG A 74 -12.07 -10.19 -1.06
N LEU A 75 -11.81 -9.56 -2.20
CA LEU A 75 -11.67 -8.10 -2.28
C LEU A 75 -12.97 -7.41 -1.86
N ARG A 76 -14.12 -7.90 -2.32
CA ARG A 76 -15.42 -7.39 -1.88
C ARG A 76 -15.58 -7.42 -0.36
N LEU A 77 -15.16 -8.49 0.30
CA LEU A 77 -15.19 -8.59 1.77
C LEU A 77 -14.21 -7.64 2.47
N MET A 78 -13.16 -7.20 1.78
CA MET A 78 -12.17 -6.25 2.29
C MET A 78 -12.56 -4.79 2.03
N THR A 79 -13.70 -4.53 1.39
CA THR A 79 -14.20 -3.16 1.16
C THR A 79 -14.36 -2.42 2.49
N GLY A 80 -13.69 -1.26 2.62
CA GLY A 80 -13.75 -0.44 3.83
C GLY A 80 -12.97 -1.01 5.02
N THR A 81 -12.18 -2.07 4.81
CA THR A 81 -11.24 -2.57 5.82
C THR A 81 -9.88 -1.90 5.66
N GLN A 82 -9.28 -1.52 6.78
CA GLN A 82 -7.90 -1.08 6.84
C GLN A 82 -7.00 -2.26 7.21
N PHE A 83 -5.79 -2.27 6.68
CA PHE A 83 -4.74 -3.22 7.04
C PHE A 83 -3.44 -2.47 7.30
N GLU A 84 -2.63 -3.00 8.20
CA GLU A 84 -1.35 -2.41 8.55
C GLU A 84 -0.23 -3.11 7.77
N ALA A 85 0.66 -2.32 7.17
CA ALA A 85 1.91 -2.78 6.59
C ALA A 85 3.06 -2.14 7.36
N THR A 86 4.13 -2.87 7.65
CA THR A 86 5.28 -2.33 8.38
C THR A 86 6.42 -2.05 7.40
N THR A 87 6.92 -0.81 7.39
CA THR A 87 8.17 -0.43 6.74
C THR A 87 9.25 -0.13 7.78
N HIS A 88 10.48 0.11 7.36
CA HIS A 88 11.57 0.49 8.27
C HIS A 88 12.18 1.82 7.83
N LEU A 89 12.33 2.75 8.78
CA LEU A 89 13.09 3.99 8.60
C LEU A 89 14.28 3.96 9.54
N VAL A 90 15.51 4.01 9.01
CA VAL A 90 16.75 3.95 9.81
C VAL A 90 16.71 2.81 10.86
N ARG A 91 16.24 1.63 10.44
CA ARG A 91 16.07 0.39 11.25
C ARG A 91 14.95 0.41 12.29
N VAL A 92 14.21 1.50 12.42
CA VAL A 92 13.04 1.58 13.29
C VAL A 92 11.78 1.25 12.48
N PRO A 93 10.92 0.32 12.94
CA PRO A 93 9.71 -0.05 12.23
C PRO A 93 8.70 1.11 12.25
N VAL A 94 8.09 1.39 11.11
CA VAL A 94 7.05 2.41 10.94
C VAL A 94 5.80 1.75 10.39
N PRO A 95 4.65 1.84 11.09
CA PRO A 95 3.40 1.30 10.59
C PRO A 95 2.82 2.20 9.50
N LEU A 96 2.40 1.59 8.40
CA LEU A 96 1.66 2.19 7.30
C LEU A 96 0.23 1.66 7.37
N ILE A 97 -0.73 2.57 7.49
CA ILE A 97 -2.14 2.22 7.43
C ILE A 97 -2.56 2.24 5.97
N CYS A 98 -2.99 1.10 5.47
CA CYS A 98 -3.38 0.91 4.08
C CYS A 98 -4.87 0.57 4.00
N SER A 99 -5.49 0.90 2.87
CA SER A 99 -6.86 0.48 2.55
C SER A 99 -7.01 0.20 1.06
N ILE A 100 -7.86 -0.76 0.70
CA ILE A 100 -8.14 -1.07 -0.70
C ILE A 100 -9.22 -0.11 -1.21
N GLN A 101 -8.93 0.57 -2.30
CA GLN A 101 -9.86 1.43 -3.02
C GLN A 101 -10.72 0.62 -3.98
N ASP A 102 -11.98 1.01 -4.15
CA ASP A 102 -12.90 0.47 -5.17
C ASP A 102 -13.05 -1.07 -5.21
N ALA A 103 -12.92 -1.71 -4.04
CA ALA A 103 -13.03 -3.17 -3.88
C ALA A 103 -14.39 -3.78 -4.28
N LYS A 104 -15.36 -2.96 -4.71
CA LYS A 104 -16.68 -3.38 -5.20
C LYS A 104 -16.70 -3.70 -6.70
N GLU A 105 -15.77 -3.16 -7.49
CA GLU A 105 -15.75 -3.27 -8.96
C GLU A 105 -14.38 -3.77 -9.46
N VAL A 106 -14.08 -5.04 -9.18
CA VAL A 106 -12.87 -5.69 -9.71
C VAL A 106 -13.18 -6.28 -11.08
N GLY A 107 -12.72 -5.59 -12.14
CA GLY A 107 -12.79 -6.07 -13.51
C GLY A 107 -11.56 -6.89 -13.89
N PHE A 108 -11.77 -8.07 -14.49
CA PHE A 108 -10.71 -8.91 -15.03
C PHE A 108 -10.65 -8.78 -16.55
N THR A 109 -9.46 -8.47 -17.08
CA THR A 109 -9.19 -8.40 -18.52
C THR A 109 -8.40 -9.62 -18.95
N ASP A 110 -8.80 -10.27 -20.05
CA ASP A 110 -8.06 -11.40 -20.63
C ASP A 110 -6.78 -10.90 -21.30
N VAL A 111 -5.64 -11.46 -20.91
CA VAL A 111 -4.31 -11.15 -21.44
C VAL A 111 -3.58 -12.41 -21.93
N SER A 112 -4.35 -13.47 -22.23
CA SER A 112 -3.81 -14.73 -22.74
C SER A 112 -3.13 -14.57 -24.11
N ALA A 113 -2.08 -15.36 -24.33
CA ALA A 113 -1.35 -15.37 -25.60
C ALA A 113 -2.25 -15.86 -26.76
N PRO A 114 -2.00 -15.42 -28.00
CA PRO A 114 -2.72 -15.91 -29.18
C PRO A 114 -2.65 -17.43 -29.32
N ILE A 115 -3.62 -18.02 -30.02
CA ILE A 115 -3.85 -19.46 -30.13
C ILE A 115 -2.57 -20.20 -30.57
N GLY A 116 -2.04 -21.04 -29.68
CA GLY A 116 -0.92 -21.98 -29.88
C GLY A 116 -1.06 -23.22 -28.99
N GLU A 117 -0.26 -24.26 -29.25
CA GLU A 117 -0.45 -25.64 -28.74
C GLU A 117 -0.47 -25.80 -27.20
N GLU A 118 0.07 -24.83 -26.43
CA GLU A 118 -0.01 -24.80 -24.97
C GLU A 118 -0.76 -23.55 -24.48
N ARG A 119 -2.06 -23.69 -24.22
CA ARG A 119 -2.91 -22.57 -23.80
C ARG A 119 -2.73 -22.27 -22.31
N ILE A 120 -1.90 -21.29 -22.00
CA ILE A 120 -1.91 -20.61 -20.70
C ILE A 120 -2.98 -19.52 -20.77
N TYR A 121 -3.98 -19.63 -19.90
CA TYR A 121 -4.93 -18.56 -19.68
C TYR A 121 -4.27 -17.54 -18.76
N ALA A 122 -4.46 -16.26 -19.02
CA ALA A 122 -4.00 -15.18 -18.17
C ALA A 122 -5.08 -14.09 -18.07
N THR A 123 -5.37 -13.61 -16.86
CA THR A 123 -6.23 -12.44 -16.64
C THR A 123 -5.54 -11.43 -15.75
N GLN A 124 -5.86 -10.17 -15.93
CA GLN A 124 -5.30 -9.07 -15.14
C GLN A 124 -6.42 -8.24 -14.53
N ALA A 125 -6.26 -7.87 -13.26
CA ALA A 125 -7.14 -6.94 -12.57
C ALA A 125 -6.30 -5.85 -11.86
N PRO A 126 -6.58 -4.56 -12.12
CA PRO A 126 -5.98 -3.48 -11.35
C PRO A 126 -6.61 -3.42 -9.95
N ILE A 127 -5.77 -3.29 -8.92
CA ILE A 127 -6.17 -3.09 -7.53
C ILE A 127 -5.49 -1.84 -7.01
N SER A 128 -6.29 -0.85 -6.63
CA SER A 128 -5.79 0.40 -6.05
C SER A 128 -5.76 0.32 -4.53
N VAL A 129 -4.65 0.77 -3.94
CA VAL A 129 -4.41 0.80 -2.49
C VAL A 129 -4.11 2.23 -2.10
N ILE A 130 -4.89 2.77 -1.16
CA ILE A 130 -4.60 4.04 -0.51
C ILE A 130 -3.61 3.77 0.63
N THR A 131 -2.51 4.51 0.65
CA THR A 131 -1.47 4.42 1.67
C THR A 131 -0.80 5.78 1.88
N ASP A 132 0.04 5.89 2.89
CA ASP A 132 0.83 7.09 3.16
C ASP A 132 2.22 6.97 2.52
N VAL A 133 2.64 8.02 1.81
CA VAL A 133 4.02 8.27 1.42
C VAL A 133 4.70 9.03 2.54
N ILE A 134 5.78 8.47 3.08
CA ILE A 134 6.57 9.06 4.16
C ILE A 134 7.77 9.77 3.56
N THR A 135 7.87 11.06 3.83
CA THR A 135 9.07 11.87 3.57
C THR A 135 9.78 12.09 4.89
N ALA A 136 11.08 11.79 4.95
CA ALA A 136 11.90 11.98 6.13
C ALA A 136 12.94 13.08 5.89
N TRP A 137 12.89 14.11 6.73
CA TRP A 137 13.81 15.23 6.70
C TRP A 137 14.91 15.03 7.74
N GLU A 138 16.16 15.18 7.33
CA GLU A 138 17.30 15.17 8.24
C GLU A 138 17.19 16.34 9.22
N LEU A 139 17.41 16.06 10.50
CA LEU A 139 17.42 17.07 11.55
C LEU A 139 18.88 17.47 11.86
N ASP A 140 19.28 18.68 11.45
CA ASP A 140 20.50 19.33 11.98
C ASP A 140 20.22 19.85 13.40
N ALA A 141 20.27 18.93 14.37
CA ALA A 141 19.93 19.21 15.76
C ALA A 141 21.00 20.09 16.43
N LYS A 142 20.90 21.41 16.30
CA LYS A 142 21.77 22.37 17.02
C LYS A 142 21.39 22.58 18.49
N ARG A 143 20.16 22.25 18.91
CA ARG A 143 19.69 22.40 20.30
C ARG A 143 18.41 21.62 20.57
N ILE A 144 18.38 20.84 21.66
CA ILE A 144 17.16 20.23 22.21
C ILE A 144 16.60 21.20 23.26
N ILE A 145 15.35 21.65 23.10
CA ILE A 145 14.65 22.48 24.09
C ILE A 145 13.53 21.62 24.68
N THR A 146 13.64 21.28 25.96
CA THR A 146 12.57 20.61 26.70
C THR A 146 11.76 21.68 27.43
N GLU A 147 10.55 21.98 26.95
CA GLU A 147 9.63 22.86 27.67
C GLU A 147 8.92 22.06 28.76
N THR A 148 9.37 22.24 30.00
CA THR A 148 8.70 21.70 31.18
C THR A 148 7.59 22.67 31.61
N SER A 149 6.34 22.41 31.26
CA SER A 149 5.21 23.14 31.85
C SER A 149 4.94 22.60 33.26
N ILE A 150 5.26 23.40 34.28
CA ILE A 150 4.85 23.12 35.66
C ILE A 150 3.39 23.56 35.81
N SER A 151 2.47 22.61 35.99
CA SER A 151 1.15 22.92 36.53
C SER A 151 1.30 23.24 38.01
N MET A 152 1.16 24.52 38.39
CA MET A 152 0.95 24.89 39.80
C MET A 152 -0.49 24.54 40.17
N GLY A 153 -0.64 23.82 41.29
CA GLY A 153 -1.91 23.28 41.80
C GLY A 153 -2.86 24.32 42.38
#